data_AF-A0A2S2PEH4-F1
#
_entry.id   AF-A0A2S2PEH4-F1
#
_cell.length_a   1.000
_cell.length_b   1.000
_cell.length_c   1.000
_cell.angle_alpha   90.00
_cell.angle_beta   90.00
_cell.angle_gamma   90.00
#
_symmetry.space_group_name_H-M   'P 1'
#
loop_
_entity.id
_entity.type
_entity.pdbx_description
1 polymer ?
#
loop_
_entity_poly.entity_id
_entity_poly.type
_entity_poly.pdbx_seq_one_letter_code
_entity_poly.pdbx_strand_id
1 'polypeptide(L)'
;GELPLKLQREKYILINGIKRKSTPNHIGHNSIFQNRNIHSSNIIRKQIPPLHDTFSHLCNKFKIHTSIKNKITFQKFPPWLWKIQLITELTQYNKHEINPTIIISHFKDIIQNKCSNFSKMYTNSSKSQHGTGFAIIKDETKILHKLPWESSIFTAENYALLEAISSINLISSNNNILIVSDSFS
;
A
#
# COMPACT_ATOMS: atom_id res chain seq x y z
N GLY A 1 -25.79 -4.39 -14.26
CA GLY A 1 -25.50 -5.26 -15.42
C GLY A 1 -24.06 -5.73 -15.35
N GLU A 2 -23.79 -6.98 -15.69
CA GLU A 2 -22.43 -7.53 -15.67
C GLU A 2 -21.58 -7.00 -16.84
N LEU A 3 -20.26 -6.89 -16.62
CA LEU A 3 -19.31 -6.51 -17.66
C LEU A 3 -19.28 -7.56 -18.78
N PRO A 4 -19.13 -7.16 -20.06
CA PRO A 4 -18.88 -8.08 -21.16
C PRO A 4 -17.72 -9.04 -20.87
N LEU A 5 -17.88 -10.33 -21.21
CA LEU A 5 -16.90 -11.40 -20.94
C LEU A 5 -15.47 -11.05 -21.39
N LYS A 6 -15.33 -10.36 -22.52
CA LYS A 6 -14.03 -9.90 -23.03
C LYS A 6 -13.33 -8.95 -22.05
N LEU A 7 -14.05 -7.96 -21.54
CA LEU A 7 -13.51 -6.97 -20.60
C LEU A 7 -13.17 -7.61 -19.26
N GLN A 8 -13.98 -8.58 -18.80
CA GLN A 8 -13.66 -9.34 -17.61
C GLN A 8 -12.33 -10.12 -17.77
N ARG A 9 -12.14 -10.80 -18.91
CA ARG A 9 -10.89 -11.51 -19.21
C ARG A 9 -9.67 -10.58 -19.26
N GLU A 10 -9.78 -9.43 -19.95
CA GLU A 10 -8.70 -8.43 -20.00
C GLU A 10 -8.34 -7.94 -18.57
N LYS A 11 -9.34 -7.67 -17.73
CA LYS A 11 -9.16 -7.28 -16.33
C LYS A 11 -8.42 -8.36 -15.52
N TYR A 12 -8.85 -9.62 -15.61
CA TYR A 12 -8.21 -10.72 -14.86
C TYR A 12 -6.78 -10.98 -15.31
N ILE A 13 -6.50 -10.90 -16.62
CA ILE A 13 -5.13 -11.04 -17.16
C ILE A 13 -4.23 -9.94 -16.62
N LEU A 14 -4.69 -8.69 -16.62
CA LEU A 14 -3.94 -7.57 -16.07
C LEU A 14 -3.66 -7.74 -14.57
N ILE A 15 -4.69 -8.04 -13.77
CA ILE A 15 -4.55 -8.22 -12.31
C ILE A 15 -3.56 -9.36 -12.00
N ASN A 16 -3.74 -10.52 -12.63
CA ASN A 16 -2.87 -11.66 -12.39
C ASN A 16 -1.44 -11.42 -12.92
N GLY A 17 -1.31 -10.85 -14.12
CA GLY A 17 -0.03 -10.53 -14.71
C GLY A 17 0.77 -9.52 -13.87
N ILE A 18 0.12 -8.45 -13.40
CA ILE A 18 0.73 -7.48 -12.46
C ILE A 18 1.16 -8.19 -11.18
N LYS A 19 0.28 -8.97 -10.55
CA LYS A 19 0.60 -9.71 -9.31
C LYS A 19 1.82 -10.62 -9.47
N ARG A 20 1.89 -11.39 -10.56
CA ARG A 20 3.01 -12.30 -10.85
C ARG A 20 4.28 -11.55 -11.22
N LYS A 21 4.18 -10.45 -11.96
CA LYS A 21 5.33 -9.60 -12.27
C LYS A 21 5.92 -9.05 -10.97
N SER A 22 5.08 -8.57 -10.04
CA SER A 22 5.47 -7.99 -8.74
C SER A 22 5.98 -8.99 -7.69
N THR A 23 5.91 -10.29 -7.96
CA THR A 23 6.34 -11.36 -7.03
C THR A 23 7.42 -12.24 -7.67
N PRO A 24 8.66 -11.73 -7.85
CA PRO A 24 9.72 -12.44 -8.59
C PRO A 24 10.12 -13.78 -7.96
N ASN A 25 9.90 -13.96 -6.66
CA ASN A 25 10.18 -15.22 -5.95
C ASN A 25 9.08 -16.29 -6.14
N HIS A 26 7.95 -15.96 -6.78
CA HIS A 26 6.84 -16.90 -6.98
C HIS A 26 7.08 -17.78 -8.22
N ILE A 27 6.76 -19.07 -8.17
CA ILE A 27 6.98 -20.03 -9.28
C ILE A 27 6.37 -19.56 -10.61
N GLY A 28 5.17 -18.95 -10.54
CA GLY A 28 4.46 -18.35 -11.66
C GLY A 28 5.10 -17.09 -12.27
N HIS A 29 6.06 -16.45 -11.60
CA HIS A 29 6.83 -15.36 -12.21
C HIS A 29 7.77 -15.91 -13.27
N ASN A 30 8.54 -16.95 -12.93
CA ASN A 30 9.51 -17.54 -13.84
C ASN A 30 8.83 -18.16 -15.06
N SER A 31 7.70 -18.86 -14.85
CA SER A 31 6.97 -19.49 -15.95
C SER A 31 6.36 -18.50 -16.94
N ILE A 32 5.96 -17.30 -16.49
CA ILE A 32 5.32 -16.29 -17.35
C ILE A 32 6.33 -15.29 -17.93
N PHE A 33 7.36 -14.90 -17.18
CA PHE A 33 8.23 -13.76 -17.53
C PHE A 33 9.71 -14.10 -17.75
N GLN A 34 10.22 -15.24 -17.26
CA GLN A 34 11.63 -15.62 -17.42
C GLN A 34 11.86 -16.69 -18.49
N ASN A 35 10.90 -17.59 -18.71
CA ASN A 35 11.04 -18.66 -19.69
C ASN A 35 10.88 -18.13 -21.14
N ARG A 36 11.97 -17.55 -21.67
CA ARG A 36 12.06 -17.01 -23.04
C ARG A 36 12.35 -18.07 -24.10
N ASN A 37 11.96 -19.33 -23.89
CA ASN A 37 11.98 -20.33 -24.96
C ASN A 37 10.83 -20.07 -25.95
N ILE A 38 10.87 -18.92 -26.62
CA ILE A 38 9.86 -18.46 -27.59
C ILE A 38 10.24 -18.89 -29.02
N HIS A 39 11.42 -19.45 -29.26
CA HIS A 39 11.91 -19.61 -30.62
C HIS A 39 11.55 -20.91 -31.36
N SER A 40 10.80 -21.87 -30.80
CA SER A 40 10.72 -23.19 -31.47
C SER A 40 9.37 -23.92 -31.56
N SER A 41 8.22 -23.38 -31.10
CA SER A 41 6.95 -24.14 -31.20
C SER A 41 5.77 -23.45 -31.89
N ASN A 42 5.80 -22.14 -32.13
CA ASN A 42 4.58 -21.41 -32.52
C ASN A 42 4.34 -21.31 -34.04
N ILE A 43 5.17 -21.94 -34.87
CA ILE A 43 4.99 -21.89 -36.34
C ILE A 43 3.80 -22.76 -36.80
N ILE A 44 3.32 -23.72 -35.99
CA ILE A 44 2.50 -24.82 -36.53
C ILE A 44 0.99 -24.79 -36.17
N ARG A 45 0.51 -23.95 -35.25
CA ARG A 45 -0.94 -23.94 -34.94
C ARG A 45 -1.46 -22.53 -34.73
N LYS A 46 -2.69 -22.26 -35.20
CA LYS A 46 -3.54 -21.10 -34.82
C LYS A 46 -3.79 -21.11 -33.31
N GLN A 47 -2.75 -20.88 -32.52
CA GLN A 47 -2.76 -21.01 -31.08
C GLN A 47 -3.01 -19.65 -30.46
N ILE A 48 -3.86 -19.68 -29.44
CA ILE A 48 -4.15 -18.57 -28.54
C ILE A 48 -2.81 -17.92 -28.13
N PRO A 49 -2.68 -16.58 -28.23
CA PRO A 49 -1.44 -15.92 -27.87
C PRO A 49 -1.04 -16.27 -26.44
N PRO A 50 0.25 -16.50 -26.17
CA PRO A 50 0.75 -16.73 -24.82
C PRO A 50 0.24 -15.67 -23.84
N LEU A 51 0.07 -16.07 -22.58
CA LEU A 51 -0.40 -15.17 -21.52
C LEU A 51 0.50 -13.93 -21.39
N HIS A 52 1.82 -14.12 -21.52
CA HIS A 52 2.81 -13.04 -21.52
C HIS A 52 2.54 -12.00 -22.62
N ASP A 53 2.25 -12.46 -23.84
CA ASP A 53 2.08 -11.59 -25.00
C ASP A 53 0.76 -10.83 -24.91
N THR A 54 -0.29 -11.53 -24.45
CA THR A 54 -1.59 -10.90 -24.16
C THR A 54 -1.44 -9.85 -23.05
N PHE A 55 -0.72 -10.17 -21.98
CA PHE A 55 -0.44 -9.22 -20.90
C PHE A 55 0.35 -8.01 -21.39
N SER A 56 1.43 -8.22 -22.15
CA SER A 56 2.27 -7.16 -22.70
C SER A 56 1.48 -6.25 -23.66
N HIS A 57 0.64 -6.85 -24.51
CA HIS A 57 -0.27 -6.10 -25.38
C HIS A 57 -1.24 -5.23 -24.56
N LEU A 58 -1.87 -5.78 -23.51
CA LEU A 58 -2.78 -5.03 -22.66
C LEU A 58 -2.05 -3.91 -21.90
N CYS A 59 -0.85 -4.15 -21.39
CA CYS A 59 -0.03 -3.11 -20.77
C CYS A 59 0.25 -1.96 -21.74
N ASN A 60 0.62 -2.25 -22.98
CA ASN A 60 0.86 -1.22 -23.99
C ASN A 60 -0.43 -0.48 -24.38
N LYS A 61 -1.52 -1.23 -24.62
CA LYS A 61 -2.85 -0.69 -24.96
C LYS A 61 -3.34 0.32 -23.92
N PHE A 62 -3.17 0.02 -22.64
CA PHE A 62 -3.62 0.86 -21.53
C PHE A 62 -2.53 1.75 -20.93
N LYS A 63 -1.33 1.78 -21.52
CA LYS A 63 -0.17 2.53 -21.02
C LYS A 63 0.15 2.22 -19.54
N ILE A 64 0.04 0.96 -19.15
CA ILE A 64 0.28 0.50 -17.77
C ILE A 64 1.78 0.30 -17.56
N HIS A 65 2.36 1.12 -16.69
CA HIS A 65 3.72 0.92 -16.21
C HIS A 65 3.77 -0.22 -15.19
N THR A 66 4.63 -1.21 -15.45
CA THR A 66 4.77 -2.41 -14.62
C THR A 66 6.17 -2.55 -14.01
N SER A 67 6.96 -1.47 -14.05
CA SER A 67 8.23 -1.39 -13.35
C SER A 67 7.97 -1.44 -11.84
N ILE A 68 8.27 -2.57 -11.23
CA ILE A 68 8.12 -2.75 -9.79
C ILE A 68 9.25 -2.00 -9.12
N LYS A 69 8.93 -0.87 -8.49
CA LYS A 69 9.91 -0.13 -7.68
C LYS A 69 10.15 -0.81 -6.34
N ASN A 70 9.14 -1.50 -5.79
CA ASN A 70 9.22 -2.15 -4.49
C ASN A 70 8.84 -3.63 -4.58
N LYS A 71 9.79 -4.51 -4.22
CA LYS A 71 9.61 -5.96 -4.20
C LYS A 71 8.54 -6.30 -3.15
N ILE A 72 7.47 -6.99 -3.56
CA ILE A 72 6.54 -7.56 -2.59
C ILE A 72 7.28 -8.69 -1.88
N THR A 73 7.60 -8.49 -0.60
CA THR A 73 8.10 -9.54 0.28
C THR A 73 6.94 -10.11 1.07
N PHE A 74 6.83 -11.44 1.09
CA PHE A 74 5.90 -12.10 2.00
C PHE A 74 6.35 -11.87 3.44
N GLN A 75 5.40 -11.57 4.32
CA GLN A 75 5.69 -11.49 5.75
C GLN A 75 6.16 -12.86 6.25
N LYS A 76 7.24 -12.86 7.03
CA LYS A 76 7.77 -14.07 7.67
C LYS A 76 6.89 -14.53 8.83
N PHE A 77 6.21 -13.60 9.47
CA PHE A 77 5.33 -13.84 10.61
C PHE A 77 3.89 -13.56 10.22
N PRO A 78 2.95 -14.41 10.63
CA PRO A 78 1.57 -14.19 10.30
C PRO A 78 0.98 -12.98 11.05
N PRO A 79 0.08 -12.20 10.41
CA PRO A 79 -0.51 -11.01 11.02
C PRO A 79 -1.27 -11.25 12.33
N TRP A 80 -1.86 -12.43 12.52
CA TRP A 80 -2.64 -12.76 13.73
C TRP A 80 -1.79 -12.90 15.01
N LEU A 81 -0.46 -12.94 14.90
CA LEU A 81 0.43 -12.89 16.06
C LEU A 81 0.78 -11.46 16.48
N TRP A 82 0.37 -10.45 15.73
CA TRP A 82 0.69 -9.07 16.03
C TRP A 82 -0.15 -8.58 17.21
N LYS A 83 0.53 -8.04 18.23
CA LYS A 83 -0.11 -7.40 19.39
C LYS A 83 -0.27 -5.91 19.11
N ILE A 84 -1.23 -5.56 18.25
CA ILE A 84 -1.57 -4.16 17.93
C ILE A 84 -2.85 -3.80 18.69
N GLN A 85 -2.80 -2.71 19.45
CA GLN A 85 -3.98 -2.13 20.09
C GLN A 85 -4.47 -0.96 19.25
N LEU A 86 -5.70 -1.07 18.74
CA LEU A 86 -6.38 -0.03 17.98
C LEU A 86 -7.22 0.84 18.93
N ILE A 87 -7.07 2.16 18.81
CA ILE A 87 -7.88 3.14 19.53
C ILE A 87 -8.73 3.88 18.50
N THR A 88 -10.00 3.50 18.39
CA THR A 88 -10.95 4.02 17.39
C THR A 88 -12.11 4.78 18.04
N GLU A 89 -11.92 5.29 19.27
CA GLU A 89 -13.01 5.95 20.00
C GLU A 89 -13.51 7.23 19.31
N LEU A 90 -12.64 7.93 18.58
CA LEU A 90 -13.02 9.15 17.88
C LEU A 90 -13.90 8.91 16.64
N THR A 91 -14.02 7.67 16.20
CA THR A 91 -14.72 7.31 14.96
C THR A 91 -16.23 7.29 15.14
N GLN A 92 -16.69 7.30 16.40
CA GLN A 92 -18.11 7.41 16.75
C GLN A 92 -18.67 8.82 16.50
N TYR A 93 -17.81 9.83 16.33
CA TYR A 93 -18.21 11.21 16.16
C TYR A 93 -18.29 11.57 14.66
N ASN A 94 -19.44 12.10 14.24
CA ASN A 94 -19.55 12.71 12.91
C ASN A 94 -18.96 14.14 12.95
N LYS A 95 -17.85 14.33 12.24
CA LYS A 95 -17.15 15.62 12.15
C LYS A 95 -17.98 16.77 11.56
N HIS A 96 -19.09 16.46 10.88
CA HIS A 96 -19.98 17.45 10.28
C HIS A 96 -21.12 17.87 11.20
N GLU A 97 -21.42 17.07 12.22
CA GLU A 97 -22.54 17.30 13.13
C GLU A 97 -22.08 17.82 14.50
N ILE A 98 -20.83 17.53 14.86
CA ILE A 98 -20.30 17.80 16.20
C ILE A 98 -19.31 18.97 16.14
N ASN A 99 -19.37 19.82 17.17
CA ASN A 99 -18.42 20.91 17.31
C ASN A 99 -16.98 20.37 17.37
N PRO A 100 -16.04 20.85 16.52
CA PRO A 100 -14.66 20.42 16.52
C PRO A 100 -13.97 20.48 17.89
N THR A 101 -14.38 21.40 18.77
CA THR A 101 -13.83 21.50 20.13
C THR A 101 -14.06 20.24 20.95
N ILE A 102 -15.20 19.56 20.77
CA ILE A 102 -15.54 18.31 21.45
C ILE A 102 -14.60 17.19 21.00
N ILE A 103 -14.39 17.06 19.68
CA ILE A 103 -13.49 16.06 19.11
C ILE A 103 -12.05 16.29 19.60
N ILE A 104 -11.60 17.55 19.62
CA ILE A 104 -10.27 17.91 20.14
C ILE A 104 -10.14 17.60 21.63
N SER A 105 -11.18 17.87 22.43
CA SER A 105 -11.18 17.56 23.86
C SER A 105 -11.07 16.05 24.09
N HIS A 106 -11.90 15.25 23.41
CA HIS A 106 -11.82 13.79 23.51
C HIS A 106 -10.47 13.24 23.04
N PHE A 107 -9.90 13.78 21.97
CA PHE A 107 -8.56 13.41 21.54
C PHE A 107 -7.52 13.67 22.64
N LYS A 108 -7.53 14.85 23.26
CA LYS A 108 -6.62 15.18 24.36
C LYS A 108 -6.81 14.24 25.55
N ASP A 109 -8.04 13.93 25.91
CA ASP A 109 -8.36 12.99 27.00
C ASP A 109 -7.82 11.59 26.73
N ILE A 110 -7.97 11.07 25.50
CA ILE A 110 -7.41 9.77 25.11
C ILE A 110 -5.89 9.78 25.23
N ILE A 111 -5.24 10.82 24.69
CA ILE A 111 -3.80 10.95 24.72
C ILE A 111 -3.26 11.04 26.15
N GLN A 112 -3.93 11.80 27.03
CA GLN A 112 -3.50 12.01 28.40
C GLN A 112 -3.81 10.82 29.30
N ASN A 113 -4.98 10.20 29.18
CA ASN A 113 -5.42 9.16 30.11
C ASN A 113 -4.98 7.75 29.69
N LYS A 114 -4.92 7.45 28.38
CA LYS A 114 -4.59 6.11 27.87
C LYS A 114 -3.16 6.01 27.36
N CYS A 115 -2.59 7.12 26.88
CA CYS A 115 -1.33 7.12 26.13
C CYS A 115 -0.27 8.07 26.68
N SER A 116 -0.37 8.48 27.96
CA SER A 116 0.57 9.43 28.58
C SER A 116 2.03 8.98 28.50
N ASN A 117 2.27 7.68 28.70
CA ASN A 117 3.60 7.08 28.72
C ASN A 117 4.07 6.59 27.34
N PHE A 118 3.35 6.91 26.26
CA PHE A 118 3.69 6.45 24.91
C PHE A 118 4.48 7.53 24.16
N SER A 119 5.53 7.12 23.46
CA SER A 119 6.19 7.99 22.48
C SER A 119 5.28 8.17 21.28
N LYS A 120 4.99 9.43 20.91
CA LYS A 120 3.97 9.77 19.92
C LYS A 120 4.60 10.00 18.56
N MET A 121 4.02 9.40 17.54
CA MET A 121 4.36 9.60 16.15
C MET A 121 3.10 9.95 15.38
N TYR A 122 3.15 11.01 14.59
CA TYR A 122 2.03 11.45 13.77
C TYR A 122 2.37 11.17 12.32
N THR A 123 1.47 10.48 11.63
CA THR A 123 1.58 10.22 10.20
C THR A 123 0.54 11.04 9.46
N ASN A 124 0.91 11.57 8.30
CA ASN A 124 -0.04 12.16 7.39
C ASN A 124 0.41 11.91 5.95
N SER A 125 -0.54 11.85 5.02
CA SER A 125 -0.25 11.76 3.60
C SER A 125 -1.06 12.77 2.81
N SER A 126 -0.56 13.14 1.63
CA SER A 126 -1.29 14.04 0.76
C SER A 126 -1.12 13.66 -0.70
N LYS A 127 -2.17 13.95 -1.48
CA LYS A 127 -2.19 13.84 -2.93
C LYS A 127 -2.77 15.11 -3.51
N SER A 128 -2.06 15.72 -4.43
CA SER A 128 -2.49 16.88 -5.20
C SER A 128 -2.19 16.67 -6.69
N GLN A 129 -2.53 17.67 -7.51
CA GLN A 129 -2.15 17.68 -8.92
C GLN A 129 -0.62 17.66 -9.14
N HIS A 130 0.16 18.11 -8.15
CA HIS A 130 1.63 18.19 -8.22
C HIS A 130 2.33 16.91 -7.75
N GLY A 131 1.59 15.94 -7.21
CA GLY A 131 2.13 14.64 -6.83
C GLY A 131 1.53 14.11 -5.53
N THR A 132 2.20 13.09 -5.01
CA THR A 132 1.80 12.37 -3.80
C THR A 132 2.98 12.27 -2.87
N GLY A 133 2.75 12.43 -1.58
CA GLY A 133 3.80 12.36 -0.57
C GLY A 133 3.23 12.02 0.80
N PHE A 134 4.13 11.72 1.73
CA PHE A 134 3.77 11.45 3.11
C PHE A 134 4.78 12.09 4.07
N ALA A 135 4.34 12.24 5.31
CA ALA A 135 5.11 12.85 6.38
C ALA A 135 4.96 12.05 7.67
N ILE A 136 6.04 12.06 8.46
CA ILE A 136 6.03 11.57 9.83
C ILE A 136 6.59 12.68 10.70
N ILE A 137 5.94 12.92 11.83
CA ILE A 137 6.40 13.83 12.86
C ILE A 137 6.55 13.05 14.15
N LYS A 138 7.73 13.12 14.75
CA LYS A 138 8.03 12.58 16.08
C LYS A 138 8.82 13.64 16.84
N ASP A 139 8.25 14.16 17.92
CA ASP A 139 8.82 15.27 18.67
C ASP A 139 9.16 16.44 17.73
N GLU A 140 10.44 16.83 17.63
CA GLU A 140 10.92 17.88 16.73
C GLU A 140 11.35 17.35 15.35
N THR A 141 11.42 16.03 15.18
CA THR A 141 11.86 15.41 13.93
C THR A 141 10.71 15.32 12.93
N LYS A 142 10.99 15.77 11.71
CA LYS A 142 10.05 15.74 10.59
C LYS A 142 10.68 15.02 9.42
N ILE A 143 10.05 13.92 9.02
CA ILE A 143 10.45 13.11 7.86
C ILE A 143 9.43 13.36 6.75
N LEU A 144 9.90 13.66 5.55
CA LEU A 144 9.07 14.00 4.39
C LEU A 144 9.53 13.20 3.19
N HIS A 145 8.60 12.52 2.52
CA HIS A 145 8.89 11.76 1.32
C HIS A 145 7.95 12.13 0.19
N LYS A 146 8.53 12.29 -1.00
CA LYS A 146 7.78 12.39 -2.25
C LYS A 146 7.73 11.01 -2.91
N LEU A 147 6.52 10.56 -3.21
CA LEU A 147 6.29 9.33 -3.95
C LEU A 147 6.22 9.60 -5.46
N PRO A 148 6.39 8.56 -6.30
CA PRO A 148 6.11 8.66 -7.72
C PRO A 148 4.71 9.21 -7.99
N TRP A 149 4.54 9.96 -9.08
CA TRP A 149 3.29 10.68 -9.37
C TRP A 149 2.08 9.74 -9.54
N GLU A 150 2.33 8.49 -9.93
CA GLU A 150 1.34 7.44 -10.10
C GLU A 150 0.78 6.90 -8.77
N SER A 151 1.43 7.22 -7.64
CA SER A 151 1.08 6.67 -6.33
C SER A 151 -0.28 7.18 -5.87
N SER A 152 -1.11 6.29 -5.33
CA SER A 152 -2.39 6.68 -4.74
C SER A 152 -2.21 7.29 -3.36
N ILE A 153 -3.24 7.97 -2.85
CA ILE A 153 -3.27 8.43 -1.45
C ILE A 153 -3.11 7.24 -0.49
N PHE A 154 -3.81 6.14 -0.75
CA PHE A 154 -3.70 4.87 0.00
C PHE A 154 -2.26 4.34 0.07
N THR A 155 -1.51 4.46 -1.04
CA THR A 155 -0.10 4.04 -1.08
C THR A 155 0.73 4.91 -0.15
N ALA A 156 0.49 6.22 -0.15
CA ALA A 156 1.18 7.17 0.70
C ALA A 156 0.90 6.97 2.19
N GLU A 157 -0.36 6.69 2.56
CA GLU A 157 -0.78 6.37 3.93
C GLU A 157 -0.07 5.11 4.43
N ASN A 158 -0.06 4.05 3.62
CA ASN A 158 0.64 2.81 3.93
C ASN A 158 2.16 3.02 4.08
N TYR A 159 2.78 3.84 3.22
CA TYR A 159 4.20 4.19 3.36
C TYR A 159 4.46 5.02 4.61
N ALA A 160 3.56 5.92 5.00
CA ALA A 160 3.68 6.70 6.23
C ALA A 160 3.71 5.79 7.46
N LEU A 161 2.83 4.79 7.52
CA LEU A 161 2.82 3.80 8.59
C LEU A 161 4.08 2.92 8.57
N LEU A 162 4.49 2.44 7.38
CA LEU A 162 5.68 1.61 7.23
C LEU A 162 6.95 2.33 7.70
N GLU A 163 7.10 3.59 7.30
CA GLU A 163 8.26 4.41 7.67
C GLU A 163 8.20 4.76 9.16
N ALA A 164 7.00 5.02 9.72
CA ALA A 164 6.85 5.24 11.15
C ALA A 164 7.33 4.01 11.93
N ILE A 165 6.87 2.81 11.57
CA ILE A 165 7.31 1.54 12.19
C ILE A 165 8.81 1.31 11.99
N SER A 166 9.36 1.62 10.83
CA SER A 166 10.80 1.43 10.55
C SER A 166 11.67 2.35 11.41
N SER A 167 11.21 3.57 11.67
CA SER A 167 11.90 4.53 12.55
C SER A 167 11.90 4.14 14.03
N ILE A 168 10.98 3.27 14.46
CA ILE A 168 10.92 2.73 15.82
C ILE A 168 12.12 1.82 16.10
N ASN A 169 12.42 0.91 15.17
CA ASN A 169 13.49 -0.08 15.33
C ASN A 169 14.88 0.53 15.49
N LEU A 170 15.05 1.81 15.13
CA LEU A 170 16.29 2.56 15.27
C LEU A 170 16.45 3.21 16.66
N ILE A 171 15.38 3.29 17.46
CA ILE A 171 15.31 4.16 18.65
C ILE A 171 14.77 3.38 19.86
N SER A 172 15.67 2.64 20.53
CA SER A 172 15.52 2.05 21.88
C SER A 172 14.45 0.94 22.08
N SER A 173 14.83 -0.11 22.79
CA SER A 173 14.11 -1.40 22.88
C SER A 173 12.89 -1.45 23.81
N ASN A 174 12.58 -0.38 24.56
CA ASN A 174 11.62 -0.46 25.68
C ASN A 174 10.47 0.58 25.66
N ASN A 175 10.24 1.28 24.55
CA ASN A 175 9.21 2.32 24.51
C ASN A 175 7.89 1.82 23.93
N ASN A 176 6.81 1.98 24.71
CA ASN A 176 5.45 1.93 24.19
C ASN A 176 5.27 3.06 23.17
N ILE A 177 4.81 2.75 21.96
CA ILE A 177 4.73 3.73 20.87
C ILE A 177 3.30 3.88 20.40
N LEU A 178 2.86 5.13 20.29
CA LEU A 178 1.58 5.51 19.76
C LEU A 178 1.78 6.11 18.37
N ILE A 179 1.23 5.46 17.36
CA ILE A 179 1.13 6.02 16.01
C ILE A 179 -0.27 6.60 15.87
N VAL A 180 -0.35 7.90 15.59
CA VAL A 180 -1.58 8.63 15.33
C VAL A 180 -1.68 8.89 13.83
N SER A 181 -2.76 8.39 13.24
CA SER A 181 -3.10 8.59 11.84
C SER A 181 -4.54 9.09 11.73
N ASP A 182 -4.79 9.96 10.75
CA ASP A 182 -6.13 10.38 10.34
C ASP A 182 -6.73 9.45 9.28
N SER A 183 -6.01 8.40 8.90
CA SER A 183 -6.39 7.44 7.87
C SER A 183 -6.75 6.06 8.44
N PHE A 184 -7.77 5.44 7.84
CA PHE A 184 -8.16 4.03 8.06
C PHE A 184 -7.67 3.07 6.98
N SER A 185 -6.97 3.61 5.98
CA SER A 185 -6.57 2.90 4.76
C SER A 185 -5.60 1.75 4.98
#